data_AF-A0A7W6XJM6-F1
#
_entry.id   AF-A0A7W6XJM6-F1
#
_cell.length_a   1.000
_cell.length_b   1.000
_cell.length_c   1.000
_cell.angle_alpha   90.00
_cell.angle_beta   90.00
_cell.angle_gamma   90.00
#
_symmetry.space_group_name_H-M   'P 1'
#
loop_
_entity.id
_entity.type
_entity.pdbx_description
1 polymer ?
#
loop_
_entity_poly.entity_id
_entity_poly.type
_entity_poly.pdbx_seq_one_letter_code
_entity_poly.pdbx_strand_id
1 'polypeptide(L)' 'MSSAFSCASLGIVPTVRHADYIGSWLEVLREDNRAIVRAASQASKAVDYLLGFVPGSVEPASLDSAVANHEAA' A
#
# COMPACT_ATOMS: atom_id res chain seq x y z
N MET A 1 4.64 -3.37 -4.48
CA MET A 1 4.04 -2.45 -3.49
C MET A 1 2.59 -2.10 -3.83
N SER A 2 2.28 -1.56 -5.03
CA SER A 2 0.90 -1.18 -5.39
C SER A 2 -0.11 -2.32 -5.23
N SER A 3 0.23 -3.52 -5.72
CA SER A 3 -0.62 -4.70 -5.55
C SER A 3 -0.91 -5.04 -4.09
N ALA A 4 0.09 -4.90 -3.20
CA ALA A 4 -0.08 -5.14 -1.76
C ALA A 4 -1.00 -4.10 -1.12
N PHE A 5 -0.85 -2.81 -1.48
CA PHE A 5 -1.71 -1.74 -0.99
C PHE A 5 -3.15 -1.92 -1.49
N SER A 6 -3.34 -2.23 -2.78
CA SER A 6 -4.68 -2.53 -3.33
C SER A 6 -5.32 -3.74 -2.66
N CYS A 7 -4.54 -4.80 -2.40
CA CYS A 7 -5.06 -5.97 -1.70
C CYS A 7 -5.53 -5.62 -0.28
N ALA A 8 -4.75 -4.83 0.45
CA ALA A 8 -5.13 -4.36 1.78
C ALA A 8 -6.41 -3.51 1.74
N SER A 9 -6.52 -2.55 0.82
CA SER A 9 -7.71 -1.70 0.67
C SER A 9 -8.97 -2.46 0.27
N LEU A 10 -8.83 -3.56 -0.47
CA LEU A 10 -9.94 -4.37 -0.97
C LEU A 10 -10.21 -5.62 -0.12
N GLY A 11 -9.48 -5.84 0.98
CA GLY A 11 -9.64 -7.03 1.82
C GLY A 11 -9.22 -8.35 1.14
N ILE A 12 -8.35 -8.29 0.13
CA ILE A 12 -7.87 -9.45 -0.61
C ILE A 12 -6.64 -10.04 0.09
N VAL A 13 -6.67 -11.34 0.38
CA VAL A 13 -5.49 -12.06 0.86
C VAL A 13 -4.61 -12.45 -0.33
N PRO A 14 -3.39 -11.92 -0.45
CA PRO A 14 -2.54 -12.20 -1.60
C PRO A 14 -1.85 -13.57 -1.47
N THR A 15 -1.68 -14.26 -2.59
CA THR A 15 -0.78 -15.42 -2.71
C THR A 15 0.51 -14.99 -3.40
N VAL A 16 1.66 -15.25 -2.78
CA VAL A 16 2.96 -15.06 -3.44
C VAL A 16 3.17 -16.19 -4.42
N ARG A 17 3.55 -15.88 -5.66
CA ARG A 17 3.86 -16.89 -6.69
C ARG A 17 5.36 -16.99 -7.01
N HIS A 18 6.13 -15.90 -6.97
CA HIS A 18 7.57 -15.89 -7.28
C HIS A 18 8.24 -14.70 -6.57
N ALA A 19 9.46 -14.88 -6.05
CA ALA A 19 10.17 -13.89 -5.23
C ALA A 19 11.49 -13.40 -5.85
N ASP A 20 11.73 -13.70 -7.14
CA ASP A 20 12.99 -13.45 -7.84
C ASP A 20 13.36 -11.95 -7.90
N TYR A 21 12.36 -11.08 -7.78
CA TYR A 21 12.56 -9.62 -7.71
C TYR A 21 13.30 -9.16 -6.45
N ILE A 22 13.36 -9.96 -5.36
CA ILE A 22 14.00 -9.55 -4.11
C ILE A 22 15.49 -9.29 -4.33
N GLY A 23 16.18 -10.09 -5.14
CA GLY A 23 17.61 -9.91 -5.43
C GLY A 23 17.90 -8.53 -6.06
N SER A 24 17.13 -8.18 -7.10
CA SER A 24 17.20 -6.85 -7.74
C SER A 24 16.93 -5.71 -6.76
N TRP A 25 15.95 -5.85 -5.86
CA TRP A 25 15.67 -4.81 -4.86
C TRP A 25 16.79 -4.67 -3.83
N LEU A 26 17.48 -5.74 -3.47
CA LEU A 26 18.63 -5.66 -2.55
C LEU A 26 19.78 -4.86 -3.18
N GLU A 27 20.02 -4.99 -4.48
CA GLU A 27 21.01 -4.18 -5.20
C GLU A 27 20.62 -2.70 -5.18
N VAL A 28 19.37 -2.38 -5.54
CA VAL A 28 18.84 -1.00 -5.50
C VAL A 28 18.97 -0.38 -4.10
N LEU A 29 18.68 -1.14 -3.05
CA LEU A 29 18.71 -0.63 -1.67
C LEU A 29 20.12 -0.45 -1.11
N ARG A 30 21.12 -1.16 -1.66
CA ARG A 30 22.53 -0.91 -1.34
C ARG A 30 23.01 0.42 -1.90
N GLU A 31 22.48 0.82 -3.05
CA GLU A 31 22.82 2.08 -3.71
C GLU A 31 22.00 3.27 -3.16
N ASP A 32 20.72 3.06 -2.86
CA ASP A 32 19.80 4.10 -2.37
C ASP A 32 18.85 3.56 -1.30
N ASN A 33 19.16 3.83 -0.03
CA ASN A 33 18.34 3.41 1.11
C ASN A 33 16.94 4.05 1.14
N ARG A 34 16.71 5.14 0.39
CA ARG A 34 15.42 5.82 0.30
C ARG A 34 14.57 5.33 -0.88
N ALA A 35 15.11 4.45 -1.73
CA ALA A 35 14.39 3.89 -2.88
C ALA A 35 13.07 3.23 -2.46
N ILE A 36 13.04 2.53 -1.31
CA ILE A 36 11.83 1.87 -0.80
C ILE A 36 10.73 2.87 -0.45
N VAL A 37 11.08 4.02 0.14
CA VAL A 37 10.11 5.05 0.53
C VAL A 37 9.56 5.76 -0.70
N ARG A 38 10.41 6.02 -1.71
CA ARG A 38 9.96 6.58 -2.99
C ARG A 38 9.04 5.61 -3.73
N ALA A 39 9.40 4.34 -3.79
CA ALA A 39 8.56 3.29 -4.38
C ALA A 39 7.21 3.19 -3.67
N ALA A 40 7.19 3.27 -2.33
CA ALA A 40 5.97 3.31 -1.55
C ALA A 40 5.11 4.54 -1.89
N SER A 41 5.69 5.74 -1.95
CA SER A 41 4.97 6.96 -2.31
C SER A 41 4.32 6.88 -3.70
N GLN A 42 5.04 6.33 -4.69
CA GLN A 42 4.48 6.13 -6.03
C GLN A 42 3.39 5.05 -6.04
N ALA A 43 3.56 3.99 -5.24
CA ALA A 43 2.55 2.96 -5.08
C ALA A 43 1.26 3.50 -4.47
N SER A 44 1.33 4.34 -3.43
CA SER A 44 0.17 5.00 -2.82
C SER A 44 -0.61 5.80 -3.87
N LYS A 45 0.07 6.69 -4.61
CA LYS A 45 -0.59 7.49 -5.67
C LYS A 45 -1.29 6.64 -6.72
N ALA A 46 -0.67 5.55 -7.14
CA ALA A 46 -1.26 4.63 -8.10
C ALA A 46 -2.51 3.94 -7.53
N VAL A 47 -2.47 3.52 -6.26
CA VAL A 47 -3.62 2.90 -5.60
C VAL A 47 -4.74 3.91 -5.39
N ASP A 48 -4.43 5.11 -4.90
CA ASP A 48 -5.42 6.19 -4.71
C ASP A 48 -6.14 6.50 -6.03
N TYR A 49 -5.39 6.60 -7.13
CA TYR A 49 -5.95 6.77 -8.46
C TYR A 49 -6.89 5.62 -8.85
N LEU A 50 -6.46 4.36 -8.69
CA LEU A 50 -7.27 3.20 -9.05
C LEU A 50 -8.54 3.07 -8.19
N LEU A 51 -8.43 3.34 -6.89
CA LEU A 51 -9.56 3.27 -5.95
C LEU A 51 -10.58 4.38 -6.19
N GLY A 52 -10.17 5.51 -6.76
CA GLY A 52 -11.09 6.58 -7.19
C GLY A 52 -12.11 6.13 -8.26
N PHE A 53 -11.90 5.00 -8.92
CA PHE A 53 -12.84 4.42 -9.88
C PHE A 53 -13.73 3.32 -9.29
N VAL A 54 -13.56 2.94 -8.02
CA VAL A 54 -14.37 1.91 -7.38
C VAL A 54 -15.75 2.48 -7.05
N PRO A 55 -16.86 1.91 -7.56
CA PRO A 55 -18.20 2.40 -7.29
C PRO A 55 -18.54 2.25 -5.79
N GLY A 56 -19.00 3.32 -5.15
CA GLY A 56 -19.43 3.31 -3.75
C GLY A 56 -18.36 3.70 -2.72
N SER A 57 -17.13 4.00 -3.14
CA SER A 57 -16.09 4.56 -2.25
C SER A 57 -15.90 6.06 -2.50
N VAL A 58 -16.74 6.86 -1.83
CA VAL A 58 -16.36 8.24 -1.45
C VAL A 58 -16.76 8.41 0.00
N GLU A 59 -15.81 8.10 0.88
CA GLU A 59 -15.49 8.97 2.02
C GLU A 59 -13.99 8.80 2.24
N PRO A 60 -13.20 9.88 2.13
CA PRO A 60 -11.78 9.81 2.47
C PRO A 60 -11.70 9.40 3.93
N ALA A 61 -11.10 8.23 4.22
CA ALA A 61 -10.93 7.76 5.58
C ALA A 61 -10.24 8.86 6.41
N SER A 62 -11.03 9.61 7.18
CA SER A 62 -10.51 10.53 8.15
C SER A 62 -9.77 9.69 9.19
N LEU A 63 -8.56 10.13 9.53
CA LEU A 63 -7.69 9.50 10.52
C LEU A 63 -8.35 9.37 11.92
N ASP A 64 -9.51 10.02 12.13
CA ASP A 64 -10.29 9.98 13.37
C ASP A 64 -10.98 8.63 13.63
N SER A 65 -11.28 7.86 12.58
CA SER A 65 -12.00 6.58 12.72
C SER A 65 -11.19 5.46 13.39
N ALA A 66 -9.86 5.54 13.36
CA ALA A 66 -8.98 4.57 14.02
C ALA A 66 -8.77 4.87 15.52
N VAL A 67 -8.89 6.15 15.94
CA VAL A 67 -8.66 6.58 17.33
C VAL A 67 -9.90 6.28 18.20
N ALA A 68 -11.10 6.39 17.64
CA ALA A 68 -12.35 6.11 18.35
C ALA A 68 -12.48 4.65 18.85
N ASN A 69 -11.82 3.70 18.20
CA ASN A 69 -11.84 2.28 18.60
C ASN A 69 -10.82 1.94 19.70
N HIS A 70 -9.97 2.87 20.14
CA HIS A 70 -8.96 2.63 21.19
C HIS A 70 -9.28 3.30 22.54
N GLU A 71 -10.26 4.21 22.61
CA GLU A 71 -10.68 4.88 23.86
C GLU A 71 -11.87 4.20 24.57
N ALA A 72 -12.41 3.13 24.01
CA ALA A 72 -13.57 2.40 24.56
C ALA A 72 -13.22 1.04 25.19
N ALA A 73 -12.05 0.92 25.84
CA ALA A 73 -11.62 -0.28 26.57
C ALA A 73 -11.22 0.03 28.02
#